data_AF-A0A2X4U7V1-F1
#
_entry.id   AF-A0A2X4U7V1-F1
#
_cell.length_a   1.000
_cell.length_b   1.000
_cell.length_c   1.000
_cell.angle_alpha   90.00
_cell.angle_beta   90.00
_cell.angle_gamma   90.00
#
_symmetry.space_group_name_H-M   'P 1'
#
loop_
_entity.id
_entity.type
_entity.pdbx_description
1 polymer ?
#
loop_
_entity_poly.entity_id
_entity_poly.type
_entity_poly.pdbx_seq_one_letter_code
_entity_poly.pdbx_strand_id
1 'polypeptide(L)'
;MTSADFAHTDRAEKNRREKALALARYTWNRGVTGAEVLAMSDDTRRRLARAADSHPPRTMETWAVVAQLLDEKTAWAQQHPDHPAATRTHPDEKIMWVKPPVRSWLE
;
A
#
# COMPACT_ATOMS: atom_id res chain seq x y z
N MET A 1 17.34 28.15 -12.23
CA MET A 1 16.32 27.48 -11.40
C MET A 1 15.23 28.49 -11.11
N THR A 2 14.06 28.28 -11.70
CA THR A 2 12.96 29.25 -11.75
C THR A 2 11.86 28.82 -10.78
N SER A 3 11.12 29.77 -10.20
CA SER A 3 10.01 29.51 -9.25
C SER A 3 8.97 28.50 -9.78
N ALA A 4 8.78 28.43 -11.10
CA ALA A 4 7.91 27.46 -11.77
C ALA A 4 8.37 25.99 -11.59
N ASP A 5 9.68 25.72 -11.51
CA ASP A 5 10.19 24.38 -11.28
C ASP A 5 9.84 23.89 -9.86
N PHE A 6 9.98 24.77 -8.85
CA PHE A 6 9.66 24.47 -7.45
C PHE A 6 8.17 24.19 -7.22
N ALA A 7 7.28 24.99 -7.83
CA ALA A 7 5.84 24.77 -7.74
C ALA A 7 5.39 23.47 -8.46
N HIS A 8 6.13 23.04 -9.49
CA HIS A 8 5.85 21.80 -10.20
C HIS A 8 6.30 20.57 -9.39
N THR A 9 7.46 20.63 -8.72
CA THR A 9 7.92 19.55 -7.82
C THR A 9 7.02 19.40 -6.61
N ASP A 10 6.59 20.49 -5.97
CA ASP A 10 5.71 20.45 -4.79
C ASP A 10 4.34 19.82 -5.13
N ARG A 11 3.73 20.24 -6.25
CA ARG A 11 2.47 19.65 -6.71
C ARG A 11 2.63 18.19 -7.14
N ALA A 12 3.74 17.84 -7.77
CA ALA A 12 4.03 16.45 -8.13
C ALA A 12 4.20 15.57 -6.88
N GLU A 13 4.88 16.06 -5.85
CA GLU A 13 5.08 15.36 -4.59
C GLU A 13 3.77 15.19 -3.82
N LYS A 14 2.94 16.24 -3.73
CA LYS A 14 1.60 16.16 -3.15
C LYS A 14 0.74 15.10 -3.83
N ASN A 15 0.70 15.11 -5.16
CA ASN A 15 -0.05 14.11 -5.94
C ASN A 15 0.48 12.68 -5.73
N ARG A 16 1.81 12.50 -5.60
CA ARG A 16 2.41 11.19 -5.25
C ARG A 16 1.96 10.74 -3.87
N ARG A 17 1.94 11.63 -2.89
CA ARG A 17 1.53 11.34 -1.51
C ARG A 17 0.04 10.99 -1.40
N GLU A 18 -0.83 11.76 -2.04
CA GLU A 18 -2.28 11.48 -2.08
C GLU A 18 -2.56 10.11 -2.69
N LYS A 19 -1.86 9.78 -3.78
CA LYS A 19 -1.94 8.46 -4.40
C LYS A 19 -1.47 7.36 -3.46
N ALA A 20 -0.34 7.55 -2.79
CA ALA A 20 0.19 6.59 -1.83
C ALA A 20 -0.78 6.35 -0.68
N LEU A 21 -1.44 7.41 -0.17
CA LEU A 21 -2.46 7.30 0.87
C LEU A 21 -3.67 6.47 0.42
N ALA A 22 -4.18 6.70 -0.79
CA ALA A 22 -5.30 5.93 -1.34
C ALA A 22 -4.96 4.43 -1.47
N LEU A 23 -3.77 4.13 -2.00
CA LEU A 23 -3.26 2.77 -2.13
C LEU A 23 -3.05 2.12 -0.75
N ALA A 24 -2.43 2.82 0.20
CA ALA A 24 -2.18 2.32 1.55
C ALA A 24 -3.50 1.99 2.28
N ARG A 25 -4.52 2.85 2.16
CA ARG A 25 -5.84 2.60 2.74
C ARG A 25 -6.49 1.33 2.18
N TYR A 26 -6.51 1.18 0.87
CA TYR A 26 -7.06 -0.01 0.21
C TYR A 26 -6.33 -1.30 0.63
N THR A 27 -5.01 -1.21 0.73
CA THR A 27 -4.12 -2.32 1.08
C THR A 27 -4.26 -2.72 2.56
N TRP A 28 -4.34 -1.74 3.45
CA TRP A 28 -4.56 -1.92 4.89
C TRP A 28 -5.82 -2.73 5.17
N ASN A 29 -6.92 -2.36 4.52
CA ASN A 29 -8.22 -3.04 4.71
C ASN A 29 -8.14 -4.53 4.39
N ARG A 30 -7.20 -4.95 3.54
CA ARG A 30 -6.98 -6.34 3.12
C ARG A 30 -5.94 -7.07 3.93
N GLY A 31 -5.39 -6.45 4.97
CA GLY A 31 -4.39 -7.05 5.83
C GLY A 31 -3.06 -7.37 5.15
N VAL A 32 -2.78 -6.71 4.03
CA VAL A 32 -1.48 -6.77 3.37
C VAL A 32 -0.52 -5.81 4.07
N THR A 33 0.70 -6.26 4.38
CA THR A 33 1.73 -5.49 5.07
C THR A 33 2.63 -4.72 4.10
N GLY A 34 3.41 -3.76 4.61
CA GLY A 34 4.39 -3.03 3.79
C GLY A 34 5.41 -3.96 3.11
N ALA A 35 5.95 -4.92 3.87
CA ALA A 35 6.87 -5.92 3.34
C ALA A 35 6.24 -6.76 2.21
N GLU A 36 4.98 -7.17 2.37
CA GLU A 36 4.27 -7.93 1.34
C GLU A 36 4.06 -7.12 0.05
N VAL A 37 3.71 -5.83 0.15
CA VAL A 37 3.61 -4.93 -1.02
C VAL A 37 4.93 -4.84 -1.78
N LEU A 38 6.05 -4.75 -1.07
CA LEU A 38 7.37 -4.66 -1.70
C LEU A 38 7.80 -5.98 -2.34
N ALA A 39 7.38 -7.11 -1.77
CA ALA A 39 7.64 -8.44 -2.32
C ALA A 39 6.75 -8.81 -3.52
N MET A 40 5.64 -8.10 -3.75
CA MET A 40 4.75 -8.34 -4.89
C MET A 40 5.47 -8.11 -6.24
N SER A 41 5.10 -8.93 -7.22
CA SER A 41 5.47 -8.67 -8.62
C SER A 41 4.88 -7.33 -9.12
N ASP A 42 5.50 -6.75 -10.15
CA ASP A 42 5.00 -5.50 -10.74
C ASP A 42 3.57 -5.64 -11.27
N ASP A 43 3.24 -6.78 -11.87
CA ASP A 43 1.88 -7.08 -12.34
C ASP A 43 0.86 -7.08 -11.19
N THR A 44 1.18 -7.75 -10.08
CA THR A 44 0.31 -7.78 -8.90
C THR A 44 0.10 -6.38 -8.35
N ARG A 45 1.16 -5.57 -8.24
CA ARG A 45 1.08 -4.17 -7.79
C ARG A 45 0.20 -3.32 -8.71
N ARG A 46 0.30 -3.50 -10.03
CA ARG A 46 -0.57 -2.81 -11.00
C ARG A 46 -2.03 -3.23 -10.82
N ARG A 47 -2.31 -4.53 -10.68
CA ARG A 47 -3.67 -5.02 -10.43
C ARG A 47 -4.24 -4.49 -9.11
N LEU A 48 -3.43 -4.45 -8.06
CA LEU A 48 -3.82 -3.87 -6.76
C LEU A 48 -4.17 -2.39 -6.90
N ALA A 49 -3.34 -1.62 -7.61
CA ALA A 49 -3.62 -0.20 -7.83
C ALA A 49 -4.94 0.01 -8.60
N ARG A 50 -5.21 -0.81 -9.63
CA ARG A 50 -6.48 -0.75 -10.36
C ARG A 50 -7.68 -1.10 -9.48
N ALA A 51 -7.55 -2.11 -8.64
CA ALA A 51 -8.62 -2.51 -7.73
C ALA A 51 -8.88 -1.47 -6.63
N ALA A 52 -7.89 -0.62 -6.34
CA ALA A 52 -8.01 0.57 -5.50
C ALA A 52 -8.49 1.83 -6.24
N ASP A 53 -9.02 1.69 -7.46
CA ASP A 53 -9.42 2.79 -8.35
C ASP A 53 -8.32 3.83 -8.60
N SER A 54 -7.07 3.39 -8.60
CA SER A 54 -5.89 4.24 -8.75
C SER A 54 -5.09 3.90 -10.02
N HIS A 55 -4.54 4.94 -10.65
CA HIS A 55 -3.59 4.75 -11.75
C HIS A 55 -2.30 4.15 -11.23
N PRO A 56 -1.87 2.97 -11.73
CA PRO A 56 -0.70 2.29 -11.23
C PRO A 56 0.54 3.18 -11.19
N PRO A 57 1.21 3.31 -10.03
CA PRO A 57 2.51 3.94 -9.97
C PRO A 57 3.47 3.25 -10.94
N ARG A 58 4.21 4.06 -11.69
CA ARG A 58 5.20 3.57 -12.67
C ARG A 58 6.56 3.29 -12.04
N THR A 59 6.77 3.73 -10.79
CA THR A 59 8.04 3.63 -10.08
C THR A 59 7.86 3.01 -8.70
N MET A 60 8.94 2.47 -8.16
CA MET A 60 8.96 1.90 -6.81
C MET A 60 8.89 2.93 -5.70
N GLU A 61 9.22 4.19 -5.97
CA GLU A 61 9.20 5.27 -4.97
C GLU A 61 7.81 5.41 -4.31
N THR A 62 6.74 5.42 -5.09
CA THR A 62 5.38 5.50 -4.53
C THR A 62 5.04 4.24 -3.73
N TRP A 63 5.48 3.06 -4.17
CA TRP A 63 5.25 1.80 -3.46
C TRP A 63 6.01 1.71 -2.14
N ALA A 64 7.20 2.32 -2.06
CA ALA A 64 7.94 2.46 -0.81
C ALA A 64 7.20 3.36 0.19
N VAL A 65 6.62 4.48 -0.26
CA VAL A 65 5.78 5.33 0.59
C VAL A 65 4.53 4.58 1.05
N VAL A 66 3.89 3.79 0.19
CA VAL A 66 2.76 2.92 0.59
C VAL A 66 3.18 1.95 1.69
N ALA A 67 4.33 1.30 1.55
CA ALA A 67 4.84 0.36 2.56
C ALA A 67 5.09 1.05 3.91
N GLN A 68 5.73 2.22 3.90
CA GLN A 68 5.96 3.02 5.11
C GLN A 68 4.63 3.38 5.81
N LEU A 69 3.64 3.86 5.05
CA LEU A 69 2.32 4.19 5.60
C LEU A 69 1.61 2.98 6.23
N LEU A 70 1.80 1.78 5.66
CA LEU A 70 1.25 0.54 6.22
C LEU A 70 1.93 0.15 7.53
N ASP A 71 3.23 0.32 7.63
CA ASP A 71 3.99 0.03 8.84
C ASP A 71 3.63 1.01 9.96
N GLU A 72 3.55 2.32 9.65
CA GLU A 72 3.05 3.35 10.56
C GLU A 72 1.63 3.04 11.04
N LYS A 73 0.73 2.67 10.12
CA LYS A 73 -0.65 2.32 10.45
C LYS A 73 -0.73 1.07 11.33
N THR A 74 0.13 0.08 11.08
CA THR A 74 0.22 -1.14 11.87
C THR A 74 0.68 -0.83 13.29
N ALA A 75 1.75 -0.05 13.46
CA ALA A 75 2.25 0.37 14.76
C ALA A 75 1.19 1.19 15.53
N TRP A 76 0.53 2.12 14.86
CA TRP A 76 -0.56 2.90 15.45
C TRP A 76 -1.73 1.99 15.89
N ALA A 77 -2.12 1.02 15.08
CA ALA A 77 -3.23 0.11 15.39
C ALA A 77 -2.92 -0.79 16.60
N GLN A 78 -1.66 -1.23 16.76
CA GLN A 78 -1.22 -1.97 17.93
C GLN A 78 -1.31 -1.15 19.22
N GLN A 79 -1.10 0.17 19.14
CA GLN A 79 -1.24 1.09 20.27
C GLN A 79 -2.70 1.48 20.55
N HIS A 80 -3.61 1.25 19.60
CA HIS A 80 -5.01 1.66 19.67
C HIS A 80 -5.96 0.50 19.28
N PRO A 81 -5.90 -0.66 19.94
CA PRO A 81 -6.61 -1.87 19.52
C PRO A 81 -8.14 -1.71 19.47
N ASP A 82 -8.70 -0.88 20.36
CA ASP A 82 -10.15 -0.67 20.46
C ASP A 82 -10.68 0.41 19.49
N HIS A 83 -9.79 1.09 18.76
CA HIS A 83 -10.22 2.13 17.83
C HIS A 83 -10.78 1.48 16.55
N PRO A 84 -11.96 1.87 16.04
CA PRO A 84 -12.55 1.26 14.84
C PRO A 84 -11.62 1.25 13.61
N ALA A 85 -10.90 2.35 13.39
CA ALA A 85 -9.89 2.46 12.32
C ALA A 85 -8.64 1.56 12.49
N ALA A 86 -8.45 0.89 13.64
CA ALA A 86 -7.42 -0.13 13.83
C ALA A 86 -7.85 -1.52 13.31
N THR A 87 -9.14 -1.69 13.02
CA THR A 87 -9.67 -2.91 12.43
C THR A 87 -9.45 -2.92 10.91
N ARG A 88 -9.13 -4.10 10.37
CA ARG A 88 -9.05 -4.36 8.93
C ARG A 88 -10.40 -4.87 8.46
N THR A 89 -10.97 -4.28 7.42
CA THR A 89 -12.37 -4.56 7.04
C THR A 89 -12.57 -5.76 6.12
N HIS A 90 -11.55 -6.15 5.34
CA HIS A 90 -11.61 -7.25 4.36
C HIS A 90 -10.35 -8.14 4.43
N PRO A 91 -9.93 -8.63 5.61
CA PRO A 91 -8.69 -9.38 5.75
C PRO A 91 -8.68 -10.71 4.98
N ASP A 92 -9.85 -11.29 4.72
CA ASP A 92 -10.05 -12.49 3.91
C ASP A 92 -9.61 -12.30 2.45
N GLU A 93 -9.72 -11.08 1.93
CA GLU A 93 -9.29 -10.73 0.58
C GLU A 93 -7.77 -10.73 0.39
N LYS A 94 -6.98 -10.87 1.46
CA LYS A 94 -5.51 -10.91 1.40
C LYS A 94 -5.00 -11.94 0.40
N ILE A 95 -5.67 -13.09 0.33
CA ILE A 95 -5.31 -14.24 -0.51
C ILE A 95 -5.22 -13.90 -1.99
N MET A 96 -5.97 -12.90 -2.45
CA MET A 96 -5.94 -12.45 -3.85
C MET A 96 -4.61 -11.77 -4.23
N TRP A 97 -3.87 -11.28 -3.23
CA TRP A 97 -2.67 -10.46 -3.41
C TRP A 97 -1.41 -11.16 -2.93
N VAL A 98 -1.51 -11.83 -1.79
CA VAL A 98 -0.41 -12.55 -1.15
C VAL A 98 -0.81 -14.01 -1.06
N LYS A 99 -0.17 -14.85 -1.87
CA LYS A 99 -0.37 -16.30 -1.77
C LYS A 99 0.35 -16.80 -0.52
N PRO A 100 -0.33 -17.54 0.37
CA PRO A 100 0.34 -18.23 1.45
C PRO A 100 1.32 -19.24 0.84
N PRO A 101 2.43 -19.52 1.53
CA PRO A 101 3.33 -20.57 1.10
C PRO A 101 2.53 -21.87 0.91
N VAL A 102 2.68 -22.48 -0.26
CA VAL A 102 2.06 -23.77 -0.56
C VAL A 102 2.78 -24.79 0.30
N ARG A 103 2.09 -25.38 1.28
CA ARG A 103 2.64 -26.52 2.02
C ARG A 103 2.77 -27.69 1.05
N SER A 104 3.95 -28.31 1.05
CA SER A 104 4.17 -29.54 0.32
C SER A 104 3.29 -30.63 0.93
N TRP A 105 2.67 -31.48 0.10
CA TRP A 105 1.95 -32.68 0.57
C TRP A 105 2.89 -33.76 1.15
N LEU A 106 4.21 -33.54 1.10
CA LEU A 106 5.25 -34.46 1.57
C LEU A 106 5.84 -34.06 2.95
N GLU A 107 5.22 -33.12 3.65
CA GLU A 107 5.51 -32.82 5.07
C GLU A 107 4.52 -33.50 6.01
#